data_AF-A0A2K0WVV9-F1
#
_entry.id   AF-A0A2K0WVV9-F1
#
_cell.length_a   1.000
_cell.length_b   1.000
_cell.length_c   1.000
_cell.angle_alpha   90.00
_cell.angle_beta   90.00
_cell.angle_gamma   90.00
#
_symmetry.space_group_name_H-M   'P 1'
#
loop_
_entity.id
_entity.type
_entity.pdbx_description
1 polymer ?
#
loop_
_entity_poly.entity_id
_entity_poly.type
_entity_poly.pdbx_seq_one_letter_code
_entity_poly.pdbx_strand_id
1 'polypeptide(L)'
;MGKHHSRPVYLDITDPGDAFIFWDLGFSDIDDHWADWALTHEAGPGIGSSFTDFLETVRPAYAMWLYEHCPNLWSLVCEHRKPESPIFVLAEIILSRHYVHKIGYDEMVHYLTNSPIAIEDTDDCVCQCSPQGCTPFTHGAKFLDTEFEWLRPRLFVSKYGQILSLSQHVAILRQATFRKLHMEHTCIDKPDHLEDMSSENDFNPSAKDLETETYLNELVMEYQAFLVRDGDDSPDEGGEGCEDYSAEVGTRRYWRAMEFWDSIWPLRVQEIEQELASSWNPDQEVLGDLGVSLWLEDEEQPKEYVKPSEEDRSREFREIMDKLDMIE
;
A
#
# COMPACT_ATOMS: atom_id res chain seq x y z
N MET A 1 1.09 -37.45 -30.08
CA MET A 1 1.87 -36.27 -30.49
C MET A 1 1.84 -35.31 -29.33
N GLY A 2 2.99 -35.04 -28.69
CA GLY A 2 3.05 -34.05 -27.63
C GLY A 2 2.75 -32.68 -28.23
N LYS A 3 1.75 -31.98 -27.70
CA LYS A 3 1.55 -30.56 -28.02
C LYS A 3 2.74 -29.83 -27.42
N HIS A 4 3.56 -29.21 -28.25
CA HIS A 4 4.52 -28.22 -27.78
C HIS A 4 3.71 -26.97 -27.42
N HIS A 5 3.58 -26.69 -26.13
CA HIS A 5 2.97 -25.46 -25.65
C HIS A 5 4.03 -24.36 -25.69
N SER A 6 3.80 -23.34 -26.51
CA SER A 6 4.65 -22.16 -26.60
C SER A 6 4.26 -21.15 -25.52
N ARG A 7 5.24 -20.36 -25.04
CA ARG A 7 4.97 -19.20 -24.18
C ARG A 7 4.11 -18.19 -24.95
N PRO A 8 3.04 -17.62 -24.36
CA PRO A 8 2.21 -16.64 -25.05
C PRO A 8 2.98 -15.36 -25.30
N VAL A 9 2.79 -14.76 -26.47
CA VAL A 9 3.47 -13.53 -26.91
C VAL A 9 3.16 -12.37 -25.96
N TYR A 10 1.97 -12.34 -25.36
CA TYR A 10 1.54 -11.29 -24.45
C TYR A 10 2.34 -11.26 -23.12
N LEU A 11 3.07 -12.33 -22.77
CA LEU A 11 4.01 -12.29 -21.64
C LEU A 11 5.36 -11.63 -21.98
N ASP A 12 5.62 -11.39 -23.26
CA ASP A 12 6.87 -10.80 -23.76
C ASP A 12 6.66 -9.37 -24.30
N ILE A 13 5.40 -8.93 -24.41
CA ILE A 13 5.03 -7.56 -24.78
C ILE A 13 4.99 -6.69 -23.53
N THR A 14 5.33 -5.41 -23.68
CA THR A 14 5.29 -4.44 -22.57
C THR A 14 4.44 -3.21 -22.87
N ASP A 15 3.97 -3.06 -24.11
CA ASP A 15 3.18 -1.92 -24.58
C ASP A 15 1.82 -2.37 -25.13
N PRO A 16 0.71 -1.69 -24.75
CA PRO A 16 -0.62 -2.02 -25.27
C PRO A 16 -0.73 -1.89 -26.79
N GLY A 17 -0.02 -0.93 -27.41
CA GLY A 17 -0.09 -0.69 -28.85
C GLY A 17 0.44 -1.87 -29.66
N ASP A 18 1.55 -2.46 -29.23
CA ASP A 18 2.08 -3.69 -29.84
C ASP A 18 1.11 -4.85 -29.64
N ALA A 19 0.50 -4.97 -28.46
CA ALA A 19 -0.49 -6.00 -28.16
C ALA A 19 -1.74 -5.90 -29.05
N PHE A 20 -2.21 -4.69 -29.36
CA PHE A 20 -3.31 -4.47 -30.30
C PHE A 20 -3.00 -5.02 -31.70
N ILE A 21 -1.76 -4.93 -32.17
CA ILE A 21 -1.38 -5.47 -33.49
C ILE A 21 -1.57 -6.99 -33.51
N PHE A 22 -1.13 -7.70 -32.46
CA PHE A 22 -1.32 -9.15 -32.38
C PHE A 22 -2.79 -9.52 -32.20
N TRP A 23 -3.51 -8.77 -31.37
CA TRP A 23 -4.94 -8.98 -31.16
C TRP A 23 -5.76 -8.80 -32.44
N ASP A 24 -5.52 -7.73 -33.20
CA ASP A 24 -6.20 -7.44 -34.47
C ASP A 24 -5.87 -8.48 -35.55
N LEU A 25 -4.70 -9.11 -35.47
CA LEU A 25 -4.31 -10.23 -36.33
C LEU A 25 -4.92 -11.57 -35.89
N GLY A 26 -5.68 -11.60 -34.79
CA GLY A 26 -6.40 -12.77 -34.28
C GLY A 26 -5.55 -13.71 -33.44
N PHE A 27 -4.43 -13.25 -32.88
CA PHE A 27 -3.64 -14.04 -31.94
C PHE A 27 -4.33 -14.09 -30.57
N SER A 28 -4.81 -15.27 -30.19
CA SER A 28 -5.43 -15.55 -28.89
C SER A 28 -4.73 -16.73 -28.21
N ASP A 29 -3.42 -16.62 -28.03
CA ASP A 29 -2.53 -17.67 -27.52
C ASP A 29 -2.56 -17.83 -25.99
N ILE A 30 -3.27 -16.95 -25.28
CA ILE A 30 -3.74 -17.14 -23.90
C ILE A 30 -5.18 -17.68 -23.95
N ASP A 31 -5.36 -18.88 -24.48
CA ASP A 31 -6.64 -19.59 -24.48
C ASP A 31 -6.73 -20.62 -23.34
N ASP A 32 -7.87 -21.30 -23.24
CA ASP A 32 -8.12 -22.34 -22.24
C ASP A 32 -7.06 -23.45 -22.27
N HIS A 33 -6.49 -23.75 -23.45
CA HIS A 33 -5.50 -24.81 -23.59
C HIS A 33 -4.15 -24.41 -23.02
N TRP A 34 -3.78 -23.12 -23.11
CA TRP A 34 -2.61 -22.61 -22.44
C TRP A 34 -2.82 -22.56 -20.93
N ALA A 35 -3.96 -22.03 -20.47
CA ALA A 35 -4.30 -21.97 -19.04
C ALA A 35 -4.29 -23.36 -18.39
N ASP A 36 -4.99 -24.34 -18.97
CA ASP A 36 -5.02 -25.73 -18.47
C ASP A 36 -3.62 -26.36 -18.40
N TRP A 37 -2.80 -26.13 -19.42
CA TRP A 37 -1.45 -26.67 -19.47
C TRP A 37 -0.56 -26.02 -18.41
N ALA A 38 -0.69 -24.71 -18.24
CA ALA A 38 0.10 -23.93 -17.30
C ALA A 38 -0.23 -24.38 -15.85
N LEU A 39 -1.51 -24.52 -15.51
CA LEU A 39 -1.98 -25.00 -14.20
C LEU A 39 -1.53 -26.41 -13.84
N THR A 40 -1.31 -27.28 -14.83
CA THR A 40 -0.95 -28.68 -14.61
C THR A 40 0.55 -28.93 -14.56
N HIS A 41 1.38 -27.93 -14.88
CA HIS A 41 2.83 -28.08 -14.99
C HIS A 41 3.57 -26.96 -14.24
N GLU A 42 3.95 -27.22 -12.99
CA GLU A 42 4.76 -26.31 -12.15
C GLU A 42 6.09 -25.87 -12.80
N ALA A 43 6.61 -26.67 -13.74
CA ALA A 43 7.85 -26.39 -14.49
C ALA A 43 7.61 -25.95 -15.95
N GLY A 44 6.42 -25.48 -16.29
CA GLY A 44 6.10 -24.99 -17.62
C GLY A 44 6.84 -23.67 -17.95
N PRO A 45 7.33 -23.44 -19.18
CA PRO A 45 7.92 -22.17 -19.66
C PRO A 45 7.12 -20.84 -19.46
N GLY A 46 6.00 -20.83 -18.75
CA GLY A 46 5.12 -19.67 -18.62
C GLY A 46 4.76 -19.22 -17.21
N ILE A 47 5.07 -19.99 -16.17
CA ILE A 47 4.54 -19.76 -14.81
C ILE A 47 5.60 -19.53 -13.72
N GLY A 48 6.83 -20.01 -13.94
CA GLY A 48 7.91 -19.87 -12.95
C GLY A 48 8.36 -18.42 -12.74
N SER A 49 9.60 -18.20 -12.30
CA SER A 49 10.16 -16.86 -12.01
C SER A 49 9.83 -15.81 -13.08
N SER A 50 9.81 -16.19 -14.36
CA SER A 50 9.46 -15.31 -15.49
C SER A 50 8.05 -14.70 -15.46
N PHE A 51 7.09 -15.31 -14.76
CA PHE A 51 5.72 -14.81 -14.64
C PHE A 51 5.59 -13.85 -13.46
N THR A 52 6.22 -14.19 -12.34
CA THR A 52 6.41 -13.26 -11.21
C THR A 52 7.17 -12.02 -11.68
N ASP A 53 8.30 -12.20 -12.36
CA ASP A 53 9.09 -11.12 -12.98
C ASP A 53 8.23 -10.32 -13.98
N PHE A 54 7.34 -10.96 -14.73
CA PHE A 54 6.42 -10.28 -15.63
C PHE A 54 5.42 -9.41 -14.85
N LEU A 55 4.76 -9.93 -13.82
CA LEU A 55 3.86 -9.14 -12.97
C LEU A 55 4.61 -8.02 -12.23
N GLU A 56 5.90 -8.20 -11.96
CA GLU A 56 6.80 -7.21 -11.35
C GLU A 56 7.44 -6.24 -12.35
N THR A 57 7.30 -6.46 -13.66
CA THR A 57 7.81 -5.56 -14.72
C THR A 57 6.75 -5.02 -15.66
N VAL A 58 5.53 -5.59 -15.68
CA VAL A 58 4.42 -5.16 -16.54
C VAL A 58 4.09 -3.70 -16.32
N ARG A 59 3.99 -2.92 -17.41
CA ARG A 59 3.60 -1.53 -17.30
C ARG A 59 2.12 -1.47 -16.93
N PRO A 60 1.74 -0.61 -15.99
CA PRO A 60 0.33 -0.50 -15.59
C PRO A 60 -0.68 -0.33 -16.74
N ALA A 61 -0.31 0.34 -17.85
CA ALA A 61 -1.21 0.54 -19.01
C ALA A 61 -1.48 -0.77 -19.71
N TYR A 62 -0.46 -1.60 -19.78
CA TYR A 62 -0.54 -2.92 -20.34
C TYR A 62 -1.25 -3.90 -19.40
N ALA A 63 -1.05 -3.77 -18.09
CA ALA A 63 -1.81 -4.55 -17.11
C ALA A 63 -3.32 -4.29 -17.20
N MET A 64 -3.76 -3.03 -17.33
CA MET A 64 -5.18 -2.72 -17.57
C MET A 64 -5.68 -3.30 -18.89
N TRP A 65 -4.90 -3.17 -19.97
CA TRP A 65 -5.26 -3.75 -21.26
C TRP A 65 -5.43 -5.28 -21.17
N LEU A 66 -4.49 -5.97 -20.50
CA LEU A 66 -4.56 -7.40 -20.26
C LEU A 66 -5.80 -7.77 -19.44
N TYR A 67 -6.16 -6.97 -18.44
CA TYR A 67 -7.37 -7.19 -17.61
C TYR A 67 -8.65 -7.17 -18.46
N GLU A 68 -8.72 -6.25 -19.41
CA GLU A 68 -9.87 -6.11 -20.30
C GLU A 68 -9.91 -7.15 -21.43
N HIS A 69 -8.75 -7.54 -21.98
CA HIS A 69 -8.68 -8.31 -23.23
C HIS A 69 -8.23 -9.77 -23.05
N CYS A 70 -7.64 -10.12 -21.90
CA CYS A 70 -7.09 -11.46 -21.64
C CYS A 70 -7.59 -12.02 -20.29
N PRO A 71 -8.90 -12.23 -20.09
CA PRO A 71 -9.46 -12.67 -18.80
C PRO A 71 -8.87 -14.02 -18.32
N ASN A 72 -8.53 -14.91 -19.24
CA ASN A 72 -7.90 -16.21 -18.92
C ASN A 72 -6.50 -16.05 -18.29
N LEU A 73 -5.76 -14.99 -18.65
CA LEU A 73 -4.49 -14.68 -18.00
C LEU A 73 -4.70 -14.38 -16.51
N TRP A 74 -5.76 -13.64 -16.20
CA TRP A 74 -6.06 -13.20 -14.85
C TRP A 74 -6.58 -14.32 -13.97
N SER A 75 -7.36 -15.25 -14.52
CA SER A 75 -7.66 -16.51 -13.85
C SER A 75 -6.39 -17.25 -13.45
N LEU A 76 -5.39 -17.29 -14.34
CA LEU A 76 -4.09 -17.88 -14.03
C LEU A 76 -3.34 -17.13 -12.93
N VAL A 77 -3.31 -15.80 -12.99
CA VAL A 77 -2.71 -14.95 -11.93
C VAL A 77 -3.31 -15.29 -10.57
N CYS A 78 -4.63 -15.40 -10.48
CA CYS A 78 -5.35 -15.73 -9.24
C CYS A 78 -5.06 -17.13 -8.73
N GLU A 79 -4.78 -18.10 -9.60
CA GLU A 79 -4.39 -19.43 -9.12
C GLU A 79 -2.96 -19.44 -8.56
N HIS A 80 -2.06 -18.59 -9.07
CA HIS A 80 -0.68 -18.47 -8.61
C HIS A 80 -0.52 -17.67 -7.33
N ARG A 81 -1.33 -16.62 -7.15
CA ARG A 81 -1.29 -15.73 -5.97
C ARG A 81 -2.20 -16.21 -4.83
N LYS A 82 -2.75 -17.43 -4.91
CA LYS A 82 -3.90 -17.91 -4.10
C LYS A 82 -5.14 -17.01 -4.37
N PRO A 83 -6.35 -17.25 -3.79
CA PRO A 83 -7.56 -16.62 -4.30
C PRO A 83 -7.66 -15.13 -3.94
N GLU A 84 -6.85 -14.30 -4.60
CA GLU A 84 -6.99 -12.87 -4.71
C GLU A 84 -7.68 -12.59 -6.04
N SER A 85 -8.76 -11.81 -6.02
CA SER A 85 -9.46 -11.41 -7.24
C SER A 85 -8.50 -10.63 -8.16
N PRO A 86 -8.55 -10.77 -9.50
CA PRO A 86 -7.54 -10.18 -10.39
C PRO A 86 -7.37 -8.67 -10.25
N ILE A 87 -8.45 -7.98 -9.87
CA ILE A 87 -8.45 -6.54 -9.64
C ILE A 87 -7.54 -6.14 -8.48
N PHE A 88 -7.35 -7.01 -7.48
CA PHE A 88 -6.43 -6.78 -6.35
C PHE A 88 -4.98 -6.85 -6.79
N VAL A 89 -4.63 -7.86 -7.58
CA VAL A 89 -3.29 -7.98 -8.17
C VAL A 89 -3.02 -6.81 -9.11
N LEU A 90 -4.00 -6.40 -9.91
CA LEU A 90 -3.89 -5.19 -10.73
C LEU A 90 -3.62 -3.94 -9.88
N ALA A 91 -4.32 -3.78 -8.75
CA ALA A 91 -4.12 -2.64 -7.85
C ALA A 91 -2.75 -2.64 -7.16
N GLU A 92 -2.24 -3.80 -6.74
CA GLU A 92 -0.86 -3.97 -6.23
C GLU A 92 0.16 -3.49 -7.26
N ILE A 93 0.08 -4.01 -8.50
CA ILE A 93 1.01 -3.68 -9.59
C ILE A 93 1.00 -2.17 -9.89
N ILE A 94 -0.18 -1.55 -9.90
CA ILE A 94 -0.33 -0.13 -10.22
C ILE A 94 0.27 0.74 -9.11
N LEU A 95 -0.08 0.50 -7.85
CA LEU A 95 0.26 1.41 -6.74
C LEU A 95 1.68 1.18 -6.20
N SER A 96 2.20 -0.04 -6.23
CA SER A 96 3.56 -0.37 -5.76
C SER A 96 4.66 0.31 -6.60
N ARG A 97 4.41 0.61 -7.87
CA ARG A 97 5.44 1.09 -8.82
C ARG A 97 5.48 2.60 -9.06
N HIS A 98 4.98 3.39 -8.11
CA HIS A 98 4.85 4.86 -8.19
C HIS A 98 6.13 5.61 -8.67
N TYR A 99 7.34 5.06 -8.52
CA TYR A 99 8.57 5.79 -8.81
C TYR A 99 9.26 5.46 -10.15
N VAL A 100 9.04 4.28 -10.74
CA VAL A 100 10.05 3.73 -11.67
C VAL A 100 9.96 4.33 -13.07
N HIS A 101 8.76 4.65 -13.58
CA HIS A 101 8.64 5.10 -14.98
C HIS A 101 7.65 6.24 -15.29
N LYS A 102 6.79 6.68 -14.36
CA LYS A 102 5.78 7.77 -14.50
C LYS A 102 4.79 7.71 -15.70
N ILE A 103 5.03 6.90 -16.74
CA ILE A 103 4.21 6.88 -17.95
C ILE A 103 2.94 6.05 -17.71
N GLY A 104 1.77 6.66 -17.96
CA GLY A 104 0.45 6.05 -17.82
C GLY A 104 -0.09 6.07 -16.38
N TYR A 105 0.75 6.40 -15.40
CA TYR A 105 0.45 6.26 -13.97
C TYR A 105 -0.78 7.07 -13.53
N ASP A 106 -0.96 8.28 -14.07
CA ASP A 106 -2.11 9.12 -13.74
C ASP A 106 -3.42 8.49 -14.21
N GLU A 107 -3.45 7.93 -15.42
CA GLU A 107 -4.61 7.22 -15.98
C GLU A 107 -5.00 6.00 -15.14
N MET A 108 -4.05 5.26 -14.55
CA MET A 108 -4.40 4.14 -13.66
C MET A 108 -4.80 4.55 -12.26
N VAL A 109 -4.18 5.59 -11.70
CA VAL A 109 -4.68 6.13 -10.42
C VAL A 109 -6.12 6.56 -10.62
N HIS A 110 -6.45 7.23 -11.73
CA HIS A 110 -7.82 7.53 -12.10
C HIS A 110 -8.70 6.28 -12.20
N TYR A 111 -8.22 5.19 -12.80
CA TYR A 111 -8.97 3.93 -12.84
C TYR A 111 -9.24 3.39 -11.44
N LEU A 112 -8.23 3.26 -10.58
CA LEU A 112 -8.41 2.74 -9.22
C LEU A 112 -9.25 3.65 -8.32
N THR A 113 -9.22 4.97 -8.55
CA THR A 113 -9.97 5.91 -7.73
C THR A 113 -11.44 6.03 -8.14
N ASN A 114 -11.78 5.68 -9.39
CA ASN A 114 -13.11 5.90 -9.97
C ASN A 114 -13.83 4.61 -10.40
N SER A 115 -13.13 3.49 -10.57
CA SER A 115 -13.75 2.22 -10.96
C SER A 115 -14.57 1.65 -9.80
N PRO A 116 -15.87 1.35 -9.98
CA PRO A 116 -16.69 0.75 -8.92
C PRO A 116 -16.10 -0.56 -8.38
N ILE A 117 -15.52 -1.39 -9.25
CA ILE A 117 -14.89 -2.66 -8.86
C ILE A 117 -13.68 -2.40 -7.96
N ALA A 118 -12.93 -1.31 -8.16
CA ALA A 118 -11.79 -0.97 -7.32
C ALA A 118 -12.17 -0.35 -5.96
N ILE A 119 -13.41 0.14 -5.83
CA ILE A 119 -13.90 0.90 -4.67
C ILE A 119 -14.83 0.06 -3.78
N GLU A 120 -15.65 -0.80 -4.38
CA GLU A 120 -16.74 -1.50 -3.70
C GLU A 120 -16.45 -2.98 -3.46
N ASP A 121 -15.63 -3.61 -4.32
CA ASP A 121 -15.23 -5.00 -4.12
C ASP A 121 -14.33 -5.10 -2.89
N THR A 122 -14.59 -6.07 -2.01
CA THR A 122 -13.81 -6.26 -0.79
C THR A 122 -13.38 -7.72 -0.66
N ASP A 123 -12.13 -7.95 -0.26
CA ASP A 123 -11.66 -9.27 0.14
C ASP A 123 -12.19 -9.65 1.54
N ASP A 124 -11.91 -10.89 1.94
CA ASP A 124 -12.26 -11.42 3.28
C ASP A 124 -11.25 -10.99 4.37
N CYS A 125 -10.50 -9.89 4.17
CA CYS A 125 -9.51 -9.43 5.15
C CYS A 125 -10.17 -9.03 6.47
N VAL A 126 -9.72 -9.67 7.55
CA VAL A 126 -10.11 -9.35 8.94
C VAL A 126 -9.01 -8.64 9.73
N CYS A 127 -7.91 -8.26 9.07
CA CYS A 127 -6.80 -7.56 9.72
C CYS A 127 -7.20 -6.15 10.15
N GLN A 128 -6.64 -5.67 11.25
CA GLN A 128 -6.79 -4.29 11.74
C GLN A 128 -6.36 -3.25 10.70
N CYS A 129 -5.56 -3.60 9.69
CA CYS A 129 -5.26 -2.68 8.59
C CYS A 129 -6.51 -2.31 7.78
N SER A 130 -7.51 -3.20 7.69
CA SER A 130 -8.81 -2.93 7.05
C SER A 130 -9.90 -3.82 7.68
N PRO A 131 -10.55 -3.36 8.77
CA PRO A 131 -11.48 -4.19 9.54
C PRO A 131 -12.76 -4.61 8.79
N GLN A 132 -13.06 -3.98 7.66
CA GLN A 132 -14.28 -4.18 6.87
C GLN A 132 -14.00 -4.90 5.54
N GLY A 133 -12.86 -5.61 5.45
CA GLY A 133 -12.32 -6.08 4.17
C GLY A 133 -11.49 -5.00 3.49
N CYS A 134 -10.54 -5.40 2.65
CA CYS A 134 -9.75 -4.50 1.82
C CYS A 134 -10.42 -4.34 0.47
N THR A 135 -10.53 -3.12 -0.01
CA THR A 135 -10.81 -2.85 -1.42
C THR A 135 -9.54 -3.00 -2.26
N PRO A 136 -9.62 -3.16 -3.59
CA PRO A 136 -8.43 -3.15 -4.45
C PRO A 136 -7.58 -1.90 -4.24
N PHE A 137 -8.21 -0.73 -4.12
CA PHE A 137 -7.51 0.51 -3.77
C PHE A 137 -6.74 0.40 -2.44
N THR A 138 -7.40 -0.12 -1.40
CA THR A 138 -6.80 -0.28 -0.06
C THR A 138 -5.68 -1.31 -0.09
N HIS A 139 -5.86 -2.42 -0.80
CA HIS A 139 -4.88 -3.47 -0.99
C HIS A 139 -3.61 -2.91 -1.64
N GLY A 140 -3.72 -2.20 -2.77
CA GLY A 140 -2.57 -1.56 -3.39
C GLY A 140 -1.95 -0.44 -2.54
N ALA A 141 -2.74 0.27 -1.72
CA ALA A 141 -2.22 1.26 -0.79
C ALA A 141 -1.30 0.67 0.30
N LYS A 142 -1.47 -0.61 0.68
CA LYS A 142 -0.53 -1.31 1.59
C LYS A 142 0.90 -1.34 1.02
N PHE A 143 1.02 -1.37 -0.30
CA PHE A 143 2.30 -1.44 -1.02
C PHE A 143 2.88 -0.05 -1.35
N LEU A 144 2.19 1.04 -1.05
CA LEU A 144 2.76 2.39 -1.22
C LEU A 144 3.95 2.61 -0.28
N ASP A 145 4.02 1.92 0.85
CA ASP A 145 5.02 2.17 1.91
C ASP A 145 6.08 1.07 2.03
N THR A 146 6.18 0.17 1.03
CA THR A 146 7.03 -1.04 1.13
C THR A 146 8.52 -0.84 0.89
N GLU A 147 8.98 0.27 0.30
CA GLU A 147 10.42 0.37 -0.03
C GLU A 147 11.19 1.62 0.42
N PHE A 148 10.62 2.81 0.61
CA PHE A 148 11.39 3.97 1.10
C PHE A 148 10.45 5.04 1.64
N GLU A 149 10.62 5.40 2.91
CA GLU A 149 10.09 6.60 3.59
C GLU A 149 8.56 6.76 3.68
N TRP A 150 8.07 6.99 4.90
CA TRP A 150 6.75 7.56 5.30
C TRP A 150 6.26 8.77 4.47
N LEU A 151 7.12 9.31 3.61
CA LEU A 151 6.79 10.33 2.62
C LEU A 151 5.90 9.81 1.48
N ARG A 152 5.88 8.51 1.16
CA ARG A 152 5.13 8.00 -0.01
C ARG A 152 3.61 8.16 0.11
N PRO A 153 2.93 7.82 1.22
CA PRO A 153 1.50 8.08 1.38
C PRO A 153 1.15 9.57 1.32
N ARG A 154 1.93 10.42 2.00
CA ARG A 154 1.78 11.89 1.94
C ARG A 154 1.95 12.42 0.52
N LEU A 155 2.97 11.98 -0.20
CA LEU A 155 3.22 12.40 -1.59
C LEU A 155 2.08 11.99 -2.51
N PHE A 156 1.54 10.77 -2.34
CA PHE A 156 0.37 10.31 -3.06
C PHE A 156 -0.84 11.24 -2.79
N VAL A 157 -1.12 11.55 -1.52
CA VAL A 157 -2.19 12.50 -1.16
C VAL A 157 -1.90 13.89 -1.73
N SER A 158 -0.65 14.35 -1.73
CA SER A 158 -0.28 15.66 -2.30
C SER A 158 -0.57 15.76 -3.79
N LYS A 159 -0.42 14.65 -4.53
CA LYS A 159 -0.61 14.59 -5.98
C LYS A 159 -2.05 14.29 -6.38
N TYR A 160 -2.73 13.38 -5.68
CA TYR A 160 -4.05 12.88 -6.08
C TYR A 160 -5.16 13.17 -5.08
N GLY A 161 -4.88 13.76 -3.93
CA GLY A 161 -5.87 13.92 -2.86
C GLY A 161 -7.12 14.71 -3.25
N GLN A 162 -7.08 15.51 -4.33
CA GLN A 162 -8.25 16.20 -4.88
C GLN A 162 -9.27 15.25 -5.50
N ILE A 163 -8.83 14.14 -6.10
CA ILE A 163 -9.68 13.15 -6.77
C ILE A 163 -10.09 11.99 -5.86
N LEU A 164 -9.54 11.94 -4.63
CA LEU A 164 -9.85 10.88 -3.68
C LEU A 164 -11.18 11.11 -2.96
N SER A 165 -11.95 10.03 -2.82
CA SER A 165 -13.11 9.96 -1.94
C SER A 165 -12.69 10.05 -0.47
N LEU A 166 -13.65 10.29 0.42
CA LEU A 166 -13.39 10.29 1.87
C LEU A 166 -12.84 8.93 2.35
N SER A 167 -13.41 7.82 1.88
CA SER A 167 -12.96 6.48 2.26
C SER A 167 -11.54 6.20 1.79
N GLN A 168 -11.16 6.67 0.59
CA GLN A 168 -9.80 6.53 0.06
C GLN A 168 -8.78 7.35 0.86
N HIS A 169 -9.12 8.58 1.23
CA HIS A 169 -8.30 9.39 2.15
C HIS A 169 -8.07 8.66 3.48
N VAL A 170 -9.14 8.13 4.07
CA VAL A 170 -9.08 7.38 5.33
C VAL A 170 -8.24 6.11 5.18
N ALA A 171 -8.40 5.36 4.09
CA ALA A 171 -7.65 4.14 3.82
C ALA A 171 -6.13 4.41 3.76
N ILE A 172 -5.70 5.47 3.06
CA ILE A 172 -4.28 5.84 2.98
C ILE A 172 -3.73 6.20 4.35
N LEU A 173 -4.43 7.06 5.11
CA LEU A 173 -3.97 7.45 6.45
C LEU A 173 -3.87 6.22 7.37
N ARG A 174 -4.87 5.34 7.31
CA ARG A 174 -4.89 4.11 8.11
C ARG A 174 -3.69 3.24 7.78
N GLN A 175 -3.37 2.98 6.51
CA GLN A 175 -2.20 2.16 6.14
C GLN A 175 -0.89 2.78 6.61
N ALA A 176 -0.71 4.10 6.41
CA ALA A 176 0.49 4.79 6.84
C ALA A 176 0.67 4.76 8.36
N THR A 177 -0.41 4.98 9.11
CA THR A 177 -0.41 4.95 10.58
C THR A 177 -0.18 3.54 11.10
N PHE A 178 -0.90 2.55 10.55
CA PHE A 178 -0.77 1.13 10.90
C PHE A 178 0.70 0.69 10.84
N ARG A 179 1.37 1.02 9.74
CA ARG A 179 2.79 0.67 9.56
C ARG A 179 3.72 1.50 10.44
N LYS A 180 3.44 2.79 10.61
CA LYS A 180 4.22 3.68 11.49
C LYS A 180 4.16 3.27 12.96
N LEU A 181 3.05 2.70 13.41
CA LEU A 181 2.89 2.10 14.73
C LEU A 181 3.45 0.66 14.82
N HIS A 182 4.18 0.21 13.80
CA HIS A 182 4.79 -1.11 13.73
C HIS A 182 3.80 -2.27 13.90
N MET A 183 2.55 -2.09 13.48
CA MET A 183 1.55 -3.14 13.48
C MET A 183 1.84 -4.13 12.35
N GLU A 184 1.67 -5.42 12.61
CA GLU A 184 1.93 -6.48 11.63
C GLU A 184 0.67 -6.84 10.85
N HIS A 185 0.78 -6.96 9.53
CA HIS A 185 -0.31 -7.47 8.72
C HIS A 185 -0.51 -8.97 8.99
N THR A 186 -1.72 -9.33 9.40
CA THR A 186 -2.19 -10.73 9.44
C THR A 186 -2.81 -11.17 8.11
N CYS A 187 -3.00 -10.23 7.17
CA CYS A 187 -3.68 -10.44 5.89
C CYS A 187 -2.75 -10.45 4.66
N ILE A 188 -1.46 -10.22 4.84
CA ILE A 188 -0.47 -10.38 3.77
C ILE A 188 0.30 -11.66 4.12
N ASP A 189 0.32 -12.62 3.19
CA ASP A 189 0.97 -13.92 3.36
C ASP A 189 2.34 -13.78 4.05
N LYS A 190 2.54 -14.50 5.16
CA LYS A 190 3.88 -14.71 5.71
C LYS A 190 4.70 -15.49 4.67
N PRO A 191 6.00 -15.17 4.47
CA PRO A 191 6.85 -15.95 3.60
C PRO A 191 6.89 -17.41 4.08
N ASP A 192 6.74 -18.33 3.14
CA ASP A 192 6.80 -19.80 3.24
C ASP A 192 7.38 -20.37 4.54
N HIS A 193 6.49 -20.70 5.48
CA HIS A 193 6.80 -21.70 6.51
C HIS A 193 5.71 -22.76 6.55
N LEU A 194 6.05 -23.86 5.85
CA LEU A 194 5.77 -25.26 6.15
C LEU A 194 4.33 -25.62 6.51
N GLU A 195 3.82 -26.56 5.73
CA GLU A 195 2.86 -27.57 6.18
C GLU A 195 3.19 -28.02 7.61
N ASP A 196 2.55 -27.40 8.60
CA ASP A 196 2.33 -28.03 9.88
C ASP A 196 0.83 -27.93 10.19
N MET A 197 0.16 -28.99 9.77
CA MET A 197 -1.18 -29.37 10.19
C MET A 197 -1.20 -29.47 11.71
N SER A 198 -1.43 -28.37 12.42
CA SER A 198 -1.99 -28.32 13.79
C SER A 198 -1.79 -26.93 14.38
N SER A 199 -2.81 -26.08 14.30
CA SER A 199 -3.27 -25.33 15.46
C SER A 199 -4.57 -24.61 15.13
N GLU A 200 -5.65 -24.96 15.83
CA GLU A 200 -6.66 -23.96 16.17
C GLU A 200 -5.94 -22.90 17.03
N ASN A 201 -5.22 -21.97 16.40
CA ASN A 201 -4.68 -20.83 17.10
C ASN A 201 -5.85 -19.86 17.28
N ASP A 202 -6.49 -19.95 18.44
CA ASP A 202 -7.20 -18.83 19.06
C ASP A 202 -6.21 -17.65 19.12
N PHE A 203 -6.15 -16.86 18.05
CA PHE A 203 -5.44 -15.59 18.01
C PHE A 203 -6.25 -14.61 18.87
N ASN A 204 -6.02 -14.67 20.18
CA ASN A 204 -6.29 -13.52 21.02
C ASN A 204 -5.18 -12.49 20.73
N PRO A 205 -5.51 -11.33 20.13
CA PRO A 205 -4.53 -10.25 20.02
C PRO A 205 -3.99 -9.93 21.41
N SER A 206 -2.68 -9.67 21.52
CA SER A 206 -2.11 -9.34 22.81
C SER A 206 -2.73 -8.03 23.33
N ALA A 207 -2.72 -7.80 24.64
CA ALA A 207 -3.24 -6.55 25.21
C ALA A 207 -2.59 -5.29 24.59
N LYS A 208 -1.33 -5.41 24.14
CA LYS A 208 -0.60 -4.38 23.42
C LYS A 208 -1.11 -4.13 21.99
N ASP A 209 -1.54 -5.19 21.30
CA ASP A 209 -2.13 -5.09 19.97
C ASP A 209 -3.52 -4.43 20.02
N LEU A 210 -4.28 -4.66 21.11
CA LEU A 210 -5.58 -4.01 21.35
C LEU A 210 -5.45 -2.52 21.71
N GLU A 211 -4.43 -2.15 22.50
CA GLU A 211 -4.14 -0.76 22.83
C GLU A 211 -3.70 0.02 21.57
N THR A 212 -2.77 -0.55 20.79
CA THR A 212 -2.31 0.05 19.53
C THR A 212 -3.44 0.19 18.50
N GLU A 213 -4.35 -0.79 18.43
CA GLU A 213 -5.55 -0.72 17.60
C GLU A 213 -6.46 0.44 18.00
N THR A 214 -6.63 0.66 19.31
CA THR A 214 -7.47 1.74 19.83
C THR A 214 -6.94 3.09 19.35
N TYR A 215 -5.63 3.32 19.48
CA TYR A 215 -4.99 4.54 18.99
C TYR A 215 -5.12 4.73 17.47
N LEU A 216 -4.94 3.66 16.69
CA LEU A 216 -5.13 3.72 15.24
C LEU A 216 -6.57 4.13 14.88
N ASN A 217 -7.56 3.53 15.54
CA ASN A 217 -8.97 3.84 15.30
C ASN A 217 -9.32 5.27 15.71
N GLU A 218 -8.81 5.74 16.85
CA GLU A 218 -8.98 7.12 17.30
C GLU A 218 -8.40 8.14 16.30
N LEU A 219 -7.16 7.92 15.83
CA LEU A 219 -6.54 8.83 14.86
C LEU A 219 -7.28 8.85 13.52
N VAL A 220 -7.75 7.69 13.05
CA VAL A 220 -8.56 7.59 11.84
C VAL A 220 -9.89 8.34 11.99
N MET A 221 -10.56 8.21 13.14
CA MET A 221 -11.79 8.94 13.44
C MET A 221 -11.56 10.44 13.55
N GLU A 222 -10.46 10.86 14.19
CA GLU A 222 -10.04 12.25 14.29
C GLU A 222 -9.84 12.85 12.89
N TYR A 223 -9.12 12.15 12.02
CA TYR A 223 -8.90 12.56 10.64
C TYR A 223 -10.20 12.65 9.84
N GLN A 224 -11.05 11.63 9.90
CA GLN A 224 -12.32 11.64 9.20
C GLN A 224 -13.19 12.82 9.65
N ALA A 225 -13.25 13.08 10.96
CA ALA A 225 -13.96 14.24 11.49
C ALA A 225 -13.32 15.56 11.04
N PHE A 226 -11.98 15.66 11.01
CA PHE A 226 -11.25 16.83 10.54
C PHE A 226 -11.57 17.17 9.08
N LEU A 227 -11.62 16.16 8.22
CA LEU A 227 -11.96 16.33 6.80
C LEU A 227 -13.40 16.80 6.57
N VAL A 228 -14.34 16.50 7.48
CA VAL A 228 -15.79 16.79 7.33
C VAL A 228 -16.24 18.08 8.05
N ARG A 229 -15.48 18.57 9.03
CA ARG A 229 -15.91 19.59 10.02
C ARG A 229 -16.46 20.93 9.46
N ASP A 230 -16.21 21.31 8.22
CA ASP A 230 -16.63 22.61 7.66
C ASP A 230 -17.80 22.51 6.65
N GLY A 231 -18.55 21.40 6.67
CA GLY A 231 -19.76 21.24 5.85
C GLY A 231 -20.94 22.11 6.29
N ASP A 232 -20.93 22.64 7.52
CA ASP A 232 -22.07 23.34 8.14
C ASP A 232 -21.93 24.87 8.21
N ASP A 233 -20.78 25.46 7.85
CA ASP A 233 -20.49 26.90 8.04
C ASP A 233 -20.34 27.70 6.73
N SER A 234 -20.89 27.24 5.59
CA SER A 234 -21.04 28.12 4.42
C SER A 234 -22.37 28.86 4.49
N PRO A 235 -22.40 30.21 4.47
CA PRO A 235 -23.64 30.94 4.37
C PRO A 235 -24.28 30.65 3.01
N ASP A 236 -25.52 30.20 3.09
CA ASP A 236 -26.48 30.06 2.00
C ASP A 236 -26.65 31.43 1.33
N GLU A 237 -25.84 31.75 0.32
CA GLU A 237 -26.10 32.83 -0.62
C GLU A 237 -26.24 32.23 -2.02
N GLY A 238 -27.47 32.30 -2.52
CA GLY A 238 -27.91 31.55 -3.67
C GLY A 238 -27.24 31.94 -4.98
N GLY A 239 -27.15 30.95 -5.85
CA GLY A 239 -26.76 31.12 -7.25
C GLY A 239 -26.70 29.76 -7.93
N GLU A 240 -27.47 29.59 -9.01
CA GLU A 240 -27.42 28.43 -9.90
C GLU A 240 -25.98 28.00 -10.21
N GLY A 241 -25.64 26.74 -9.94
CA GLY A 241 -24.31 26.19 -10.20
C GLY A 241 -24.23 24.68 -10.02
N CYS A 242 -25.13 23.94 -10.67
CA CYS A 242 -25.06 22.47 -10.69
C CYS A 242 -24.00 22.05 -11.72
N GLU A 243 -22.73 22.03 -11.30
CA GLU A 243 -21.62 21.23 -11.89
C GLU A 243 -20.32 21.31 -11.07
N ASP A 244 -20.12 22.31 -10.18
CA ASP A 244 -18.82 22.54 -9.51
C ASP A 244 -18.75 22.09 -8.02
N TYR A 245 -19.89 21.73 -7.41
CA TYR A 245 -19.93 21.44 -5.97
C TYR A 245 -19.07 20.22 -5.55
N SER A 246 -18.99 19.18 -6.39
CA SER A 246 -18.16 18.00 -6.10
C SER A 246 -16.66 18.29 -6.19
N ALA A 247 -16.26 19.13 -7.15
CA ALA A 247 -14.87 19.56 -7.34
C ALA A 247 -14.44 20.53 -6.23
N GLU A 248 -15.32 21.43 -5.80
CA GLU A 248 -15.10 22.31 -4.64
C GLU A 248 -14.95 21.53 -3.34
N VAL A 249 -15.81 20.53 -3.11
CA VAL A 249 -15.73 19.63 -1.95
C VAL A 249 -14.44 18.78 -1.97
N GLY A 250 -14.06 18.26 -3.14
CA GLY A 250 -12.80 17.52 -3.33
C GLY A 250 -11.57 18.39 -3.05
N THR A 251 -11.56 19.62 -3.56
CA THR A 251 -10.48 20.60 -3.36
C THR A 251 -10.35 21.01 -1.89
N ARG A 252 -11.46 21.27 -1.20
CA ARG A 252 -11.44 21.61 0.23
C ARG A 252 -10.93 20.44 1.07
N ARG A 253 -11.44 19.22 0.82
CA ARG A 253 -10.98 18.00 1.50
C ARG A 253 -9.48 17.79 1.32
N TYR A 254 -8.97 17.98 0.11
CA TYR A 254 -7.55 17.89 -0.19
C TYR A 254 -6.70 18.84 0.66
N TRP A 255 -7.06 20.12 0.75
CA TRP A 255 -6.28 21.08 1.54
C TRP A 255 -6.25 20.73 3.02
N ARG A 256 -7.38 20.29 3.59
CA ARG A 256 -7.43 19.79 4.97
C ARG A 256 -6.63 18.53 5.16
N ALA A 257 -6.68 17.60 4.20
CA ALA A 257 -5.84 16.42 4.25
C ALA A 257 -4.37 16.82 4.36
N MET A 258 -3.91 17.75 3.51
CA MET A 258 -2.52 18.24 3.56
C MET A 258 -2.17 18.93 4.88
N GLU A 259 -3.06 19.76 5.44
CA GLU A 259 -2.87 20.36 6.77
C GLU A 259 -2.70 19.29 7.85
N PHE A 260 -3.56 18.26 7.83
CA PHE A 260 -3.47 17.16 8.77
C PHE A 260 -2.16 16.38 8.63
N TRP A 261 -1.78 16.02 7.40
CA TRP A 261 -0.54 15.30 7.12
C TRP A 261 0.71 16.08 7.52
N ASP A 262 0.71 17.40 7.32
CA ASP A 262 1.90 18.23 7.56
C ASP A 262 2.05 18.67 9.02
N SER A 263 0.93 18.84 9.74
CA SER A 263 0.93 19.49 11.04
C SER A 263 0.36 18.66 12.19
N ILE A 264 -0.56 17.73 11.92
CA ILE A 264 -1.31 17.00 12.95
C ILE A 264 -0.79 15.57 13.07
N TRP A 265 -0.77 14.82 11.97
CA TRP A 265 -0.38 13.42 11.94
C TRP A 265 1.00 13.16 12.57
N PRO A 266 2.08 13.93 12.28
CA PRO A 266 3.37 13.68 12.90
C PRO A 266 3.36 13.84 14.43
N LEU A 267 2.65 14.86 14.93
CA LEU A 267 2.51 15.12 16.36
C LEU A 267 1.71 14.01 17.05
N ARG A 268 0.54 13.66 16.49
CA ARG A 268 -0.32 12.62 17.06
C ARG A 268 0.36 11.25 17.08
N VAL A 269 1.08 10.89 16.01
CA VAL A 269 1.85 9.65 15.97
C VAL A 269 2.93 9.64 17.05
N GLN A 270 3.65 10.75 17.24
CA GLN A 270 4.65 10.86 18.29
C GLN A 270 4.04 10.75 19.71
N GLU A 271 2.89 11.36 19.93
CA GLU A 271 2.13 11.23 21.18
C GLU A 271 1.71 9.78 21.44
N ILE A 272 1.19 9.08 20.43
CA ILE A 272 0.82 7.66 20.52
C ILE A 272 2.06 6.81 20.83
N GLU A 273 3.18 7.03 20.15
CA GLU A 273 4.44 6.32 20.41
C GLU A 273 4.93 6.52 21.85
N GLN A 274 4.80 7.74 22.40
CA GLN A 274 5.14 8.05 23.79
C GLN A 274 4.19 7.39 24.78
N GLU A 275 2.89 7.40 24.52
CA GLU A 275 1.89 6.77 25.38
C GLU A 275 2.09 5.25 25.43
N LEU A 276 2.29 4.61 24.27
CA LEU A 276 2.60 3.17 24.17
C LEU A 276 3.92 2.80 24.84
N ALA A 277 4.92 3.68 24.82
CA ALA A 277 6.18 3.47 25.55
C ALA A 277 5.97 3.59 27.07
N SER A 278 5.13 4.53 27.52
CA SER A 278 4.82 4.75 28.93
C SER A 278 3.90 3.68 29.54
N SER A 279 3.05 3.05 28.73
CA SER A 279 2.18 1.95 29.15
C SER A 279 2.93 0.62 29.30
N TRP A 280 4.19 0.56 28.83
CA TRP A 280 5.05 -0.62 28.95
C TRP A 280 5.47 -0.87 30.40
N ASN A 281 4.71 -1.71 31.10
CA ASN A 281 5.02 -2.20 32.44
C ASN A 281 5.28 -3.71 32.40
N PRO A 282 6.50 -4.14 32.04
CA PRO A 282 6.81 -5.56 31.94
C PRO A 282 6.83 -6.20 33.32
N ASP A 283 6.29 -7.41 33.41
CA ASP A 283 6.29 -8.18 34.64
C ASP A 283 7.73 -8.55 35.04
N GLN A 284 8.24 -7.87 36.07
CA GLN A 284 9.61 -8.03 36.57
C GLN A 284 9.86 -9.43 37.14
N GLU A 285 8.82 -10.12 37.62
CA GLU A 285 8.94 -11.48 38.17
C GLU A 285 9.18 -12.48 37.03
N VAL A 286 8.43 -12.34 35.92
CA VAL A 286 8.60 -13.15 34.71
C VAL A 286 9.94 -12.88 34.03
N LEU A 287 10.37 -11.61 33.96
CA LEU A 287 11.69 -11.26 33.42
C LEU A 287 12.83 -11.83 34.26
N GLY A 288 12.67 -11.80 35.59
CA GLY A 288 13.60 -12.41 36.54
C GLY A 288 13.70 -13.93 36.38
N ASP A 289 12.57 -14.62 36.20
CA ASP A 289 12.52 -16.07 35.98
C ASP A 289 13.16 -16.48 34.64
N LEU A 290 13.12 -15.60 33.63
CA LEU A 290 13.80 -15.77 32.34
C LEU A 290 15.28 -15.36 32.38
N GLY A 291 15.79 -14.87 33.52
CA GLY A 291 17.17 -14.41 33.67
C GLY A 291 17.49 -13.13 32.89
N VAL A 292 16.48 -12.35 32.52
CA VAL A 292 16.61 -11.10 31.75
C VAL A 292 16.46 -9.92 32.70
N SER A 293 17.49 -9.09 32.81
CA SER A 293 17.41 -7.81 33.53
C SER A 293 17.23 -6.66 32.55
N LEU A 294 16.22 -5.81 32.76
CA LEU A 294 16.03 -4.59 31.98
C LEU A 294 17.18 -3.62 32.26
N TRP A 295 17.88 -3.24 31.19
CA TRP A 295 18.74 -2.07 31.19
C TRP A 295 17.88 -0.87 30.81
N LEU A 296 17.42 -0.12 31.80
CA LEU A 296 16.81 1.18 31.58
C LEU A 296 17.97 2.16 31.36
N GLU A 297 18.17 2.61 30.13
CA GLU A 297 18.98 3.80 29.88
C GLU A 297 18.24 4.99 30.49
N ASP A 298 18.87 5.67 31.44
CA ASP A 298 18.31 6.89 32.04
C ASP A 298 17.93 7.88 30.93
N GLU A 299 16.72 8.43 31.00
CA GLU A 299 16.18 9.40 30.04
C GLU A 299 17.14 10.59 29.86
N GLU A 300 17.99 10.56 28.83
CA GLU A 300 18.54 11.78 28.27
C GLU A 300 17.36 12.57 27.72
N GLN A 301 17.14 13.77 28.28
CA GLN A 301 16.17 14.74 27.77
C GLN A 301 16.21 14.78 26.24
N PRO A 302 15.06 14.83 25.56
CA PRO A 302 15.02 14.87 24.11
C PRO A 302 15.86 16.06 23.64
N LYS A 303 16.98 15.77 22.96
CA LYS A 303 17.73 16.78 22.23
C LYS A 303 16.77 17.33 21.19
N GLU A 304 16.33 18.56 21.39
CA GLU A 304 15.59 19.35 20.40
C GLU A 304 16.21 19.09 19.03
N TYR A 305 15.46 18.48 18.11
CA TYR A 305 15.90 18.29 16.75
C TYR A 305 15.92 19.65 16.06
N VAL A 306 17.00 20.39 16.26
CA VAL A 306 17.31 21.60 15.51
C VAL A 306 17.68 21.14 14.11
N LYS A 307 16.78 21.37 13.16
CA LYS A 307 17.00 21.11 11.73
C LYS A 307 18.35 21.76 11.33
N PRO A 308 19.36 20.98 10.93
CA PRO A 308 20.67 21.54 10.63
C PRO A 308 20.55 22.53 9.47
N SER A 309 21.18 23.70 9.61
CA SER A 309 21.23 24.68 8.53
C SER A 309 21.99 24.11 7.33
N GLU A 310 21.83 24.69 6.13
CA GLU A 310 22.62 24.26 4.96
C GLU A 310 24.13 24.36 5.20
N GLU A 311 24.57 25.29 6.05
CA GLU A 311 25.98 25.42 6.44
C GLU A 311 26.45 24.25 7.32
N ASP A 312 25.57 23.72 8.19
CA ASP A 312 25.85 22.56 9.03
C ASP A 312 26.02 21.29 8.20
N ARG A 313 25.10 21.07 7.25
CA ARG A 313 25.17 19.92 6.31
C ARG A 313 26.41 19.97 5.43
N SER A 314 26.77 21.17 4.96
CA SER A 314 27.96 21.38 4.14
C SER A 314 29.26 21.18 4.92
N ARG A 315 29.24 21.39 6.24
CA ARG A 315 30.38 21.12 7.13
C ARG A 315 30.51 19.63 7.44
N GLU A 316 29.42 18.95 7.76
CA GLU A 316 29.41 17.49 7.98
C GLU A 316 29.84 16.72 6.74
N PHE A 317 29.37 17.12 5.55
CA PHE A 317 29.79 16.51 4.30
C PHE A 317 31.31 16.66 4.06
N ARG A 318 31.88 17.84 4.37
CA ARG A 318 33.33 18.05 4.27
C ARG A 318 34.12 17.21 5.27
N GLU A 319 33.66 17.09 6.51
CA GLU A 319 34.31 16.22 7.50
C GLU A 319 34.28 14.74 7.11
N ILE A 320 33.21 14.28 6.44
CA ILE A 320 33.13 12.91 5.94
C ILE A 320 34.11 12.70 4.77
N MET A 321 34.19 13.67 3.85
CA MET A 321 35.14 13.62 2.73
C MET A 321 36.59 13.66 3.22
N ASP A 322 36.91 14.52 4.19
CA ASP A 322 38.25 14.61 4.78
C ASP A 322 38.64 13.31 5.52
N LYS A 323 37.67 12.63 6.16
CA LYS A 323 37.90 11.31 6.80
C LYS A 323 38.10 10.19 5.78
N LEU A 324 37.48 10.28 4.61
CA LEU A 324 37.67 9.30 3.52
C LEU A 324 39.03 9.48 2.84
N ASP A 325 39.52 10.71 2.69
CA ASP A 325 40.85 11.00 2.16
C ASP A 325 41.99 10.58 3.12
N MET A 326 41.69 10.32 4.39
CA MET A 326 42.64 9.78 5.37
C MET A 326 42.73 8.24 5.38
N ILE A 327 41.98 7.55 4.51
CA ILE A 327 41.95 6.08 4.40
C ILE A 327 42.81 5.56 3.21
N GLU A 328 43.50 6.44 2.48
CA GLU A 328 44.67 6.06 1.65
C GLU A 328 45.95 5.94 2.50
#